data_AF-M6VBL5-F1
#
_entry.id   AF-M6VBL5-F1
#
_cell.length_a   1.000
_cell.length_b   1.000
_cell.length_c   1.000
_cell.angle_alpha   90.00
_cell.angle_beta   90.00
_cell.angle_gamma   90.00
#
_symmetry.space_group_name_H-M   'P 1'
#
loop_
_entity.id
_entity.type
_entity.pdbx_description
1 polymer ?
#
loop_
_entity_poly.entity_id
_entity_poly.type
_entity_poly.pdbx_seq_one_letter_code
_entity_poly.pdbx_strand_id
1 'polypeptide(L)'
;MAQTNYQIPSLETLDLEFEKEIYWNRFLERAGFIVGYGAYLICFVIVFGLKLEAVKYASLFYLGLFTRLSSLLIGKFYEIPVVFRNLFSENKSLVSVSQDFIRIHREKTLKRLASNLFGMNDSSSLYQANEEELVEIIRPKMQKPWKKAGRIYFFFVYIPIAFVLIGVALWT
;
A
#
# COMPACT_ATOMS: atom_id res chain seq x y z
N MET A 1 -28.44 -0.99 10.12
CA MET A 1 -27.19 -1.33 10.81
C MET A 1 -26.86 -2.78 10.49
N ALA A 2 -25.90 -3.04 9.61
CA ALA A 2 -25.50 -4.40 9.28
C ALA A 2 -24.56 -4.90 10.38
N GLN A 3 -25.04 -5.77 11.27
CA GLN A 3 -24.17 -6.57 12.12
C GLN A 3 -23.46 -7.58 11.22
N THR A 4 -22.31 -7.20 10.68
CA THR A 4 -21.35 -8.16 10.13
C THR A 4 -20.91 -9.06 11.28
N ASN A 5 -21.37 -10.31 11.24
CA ASN A 5 -20.91 -11.42 12.09
C ASN A 5 -19.41 -11.62 11.85
N TYR A 6 -18.57 -10.81 12.50
CA TYR A 6 -17.13 -11.06 12.54
C TYR A 6 -16.94 -12.24 13.48
N GLN A 7 -16.90 -13.46 12.93
CA GLN A 7 -16.31 -14.58 13.63
C GLN A 7 -14.93 -14.13 14.11
N ILE A 8 -14.70 -14.26 15.42
CA ILE A 8 -13.41 -13.94 16.02
C ILE A 8 -12.41 -14.92 15.38
N PRO A 9 -11.40 -14.43 14.64
CA PRO A 9 -10.48 -15.31 13.96
C PRO A 9 -9.69 -16.12 15.01
N SER A 10 -9.49 -17.41 14.73
CA SER A 10 -8.51 -18.20 15.47
C SER A 10 -7.10 -17.74 15.13
N LEU A 11 -6.12 -18.06 15.98
CA LEU A 11 -4.72 -17.69 15.77
C LEU A 11 -4.18 -18.19 14.41
N GLU A 12 -4.60 -19.40 14.02
CA GLU A 12 -4.27 -20.01 12.73
C GLU A 12 -4.89 -19.26 11.54
N THR A 13 -6.16 -18.87 11.63
CA THR A 13 -6.79 -18.07 10.57
C THR A 13 -6.16 -16.69 10.44
N LEU A 14 -5.70 -16.10 11.55
CA LEU A 14 -5.02 -14.81 11.55
C LEU A 14 -3.62 -14.90 10.93
N ASP A 15 -2.88 -16.00 11.16
CA ASP A 15 -1.60 -16.22 10.49
C ASP A 15 -1.78 -16.35 8.97
N LEU A 16 -2.75 -17.15 8.53
CA LEU A 16 -3.06 -17.31 7.10
C LEU A 16 -3.46 -15.97 6.46
N GLU A 17 -4.27 -15.16 7.14
CA GLU A 17 -4.64 -13.82 6.66
C GLU A 17 -3.41 -12.90 6.57
N PHE A 18 -2.55 -12.93 7.57
CA PHE A 18 -1.32 -12.14 7.62
C PHE A 18 -0.34 -12.52 6.49
N GLU A 19 -0.12 -13.82 6.25
CA GLU A 19 0.73 -14.29 5.15
C GLU A 19 0.17 -13.93 3.78
N LYS A 20 -1.15 -14.11 3.61
CA LYS A 20 -1.85 -13.70 2.39
C LYS A 20 -1.72 -12.20 2.15
N GLU A 21 -1.86 -11.38 3.19
CA GLU A 21 -1.65 -9.94 3.11
C GLU A 21 -0.21 -9.61 2.68
N ILE A 22 0.80 -10.25 3.28
CA ILE A 22 2.20 -10.04 2.89
C ILE A 22 2.43 -10.37 1.42
N TYR A 23 1.91 -11.51 0.97
CA TYR A 23 2.04 -11.93 -0.43
C TYR A 23 1.43 -10.90 -1.38
N TRP A 24 0.18 -10.50 -1.13
CA TRP A 24 -0.52 -9.53 -1.99
C TRP A 24 0.13 -8.16 -1.98
N ASN A 25 0.58 -7.67 -0.82
CA ASN A 25 1.27 -6.39 -0.72
C ASN A 25 2.57 -6.41 -1.54
N ARG A 26 3.36 -7.47 -1.43
CA ARG A 26 4.60 -7.62 -2.21
C ARG A 26 4.33 -7.77 -3.70
N PHE A 27 3.30 -8.51 -4.07
CA PHE A 27 2.88 -8.67 -5.46
C PHE A 27 2.47 -7.32 -6.07
N LEU A 28 1.63 -6.55 -5.37
CA LEU A 28 1.18 -5.23 -5.82
C LEU A 28 2.31 -4.21 -5.88
N GLU A 29 3.24 -4.20 -4.91
CA GLU A 29 4.43 -3.35 -4.93
C GLU A 29 5.30 -3.66 -6.16
N ARG A 30 5.56 -4.94 -6.44
CA ARG A 30 6.35 -5.37 -7.61
C ARG A 30 5.64 -5.07 -8.93
N ALA A 31 4.36 -5.40 -9.03
CA ALA A 31 3.55 -5.11 -10.20
C ALA A 31 3.50 -3.59 -10.46
N GLY A 32 3.30 -2.80 -9.41
CA GLY A 32 3.38 -1.35 -9.45
C GLY A 32 4.72 -0.86 -9.97
N PHE A 33 5.83 -1.38 -9.45
CA PHE A 33 7.17 -1.01 -9.90
C PHE A 33 7.37 -1.31 -11.39
N ILE A 34 7.04 -2.53 -11.84
CA ILE A 34 7.19 -2.96 -13.23
C ILE A 34 6.32 -2.10 -14.16
N VAL A 35 5.03 -1.92 -13.83
CA VAL A 35 4.09 -1.12 -14.64
C VAL A 35 4.49 0.35 -14.64
N GLY A 36 4.88 0.91 -13.49
CA GLY A 36 5.27 2.31 -13.36
C GLY A 36 6.54 2.64 -14.17
N TYR A 37 7.59 1.82 -14.04
CA TYR A 37 8.81 2.01 -14.83
C TYR A 37 8.60 1.69 -16.30
N GLY A 38 7.87 0.62 -16.62
CA GLY A 38 7.55 0.23 -17.98
C GLY A 38 6.77 1.31 -18.71
N ALA A 39 5.69 1.82 -18.11
CA ALA A 39 4.88 2.88 -18.68
C ALA A 39 5.71 4.16 -18.88
N TYR A 40 6.52 4.55 -17.90
CA TYR A 40 7.40 5.71 -18.02
C TYR A 40 8.40 5.55 -19.18
N LEU A 41 9.10 4.42 -19.25
CA LEU A 41 10.11 4.16 -20.28
C LEU A 41 9.48 4.11 -21.68
N ILE A 42 8.36 3.38 -21.85
CA ILE A 42 7.67 3.26 -23.13
C ILE A 42 7.21 4.64 -23.61
N CYS A 43 6.56 5.41 -22.73
CA CYS A 43 6.09 6.74 -23.09
C CYS A 43 7.24 7.70 -23.40
N PHE A 44 8.35 7.60 -22.66
CA PHE A 44 9.57 8.36 -22.94
C PHE A 44 10.15 8.05 -24.33
N VAL A 45 10.25 6.76 -24.68
CA VAL A 45 10.76 6.32 -26.00
C VAL A 45 9.82 6.75 -27.12
N ILE A 46 8.51 6.69 -26.94
CA ILE A 46 7.54 7.14 -27.95
C ILE A 46 7.70 8.63 -28.23
N VAL A 47 7.79 9.46 -27.20
CA VAL A 47 7.83 10.91 -27.36
C VAL A 47 9.19 11.40 -27.84
N PHE A 48 10.26 11.00 -27.16
CA PHE A 48 11.61 11.50 -27.42
C PHE A 48 12.40 10.63 -28.39
N GLY A 49 12.22 9.31 -28.35
CA GLY A 49 12.95 8.37 -29.21
C GLY A 49 12.46 8.40 -30.66
N LEU A 50 11.13 8.44 -30.87
CA LEU A 50 10.55 8.55 -32.22
C LEU A 50 10.48 10.00 -32.73
N LYS A 51 10.98 10.98 -31.96
CA LYS A 51 10.91 12.42 -32.26
C LYS A 51 9.52 12.89 -32.65
N LEU A 52 8.51 12.35 -31.97
CA LEU A 52 7.12 12.73 -32.16
C LEU A 52 6.85 14.02 -31.35
N GLU A 53 7.39 15.13 -31.82
CA GLU A 53 7.37 16.44 -31.13
C GLU A 53 5.98 17.12 -31.12
N ALA A 54 4.94 16.46 -31.64
CA ALA A 54 3.59 17.01 -31.59
C ALA A 54 3.08 17.05 -30.14
N VAL A 55 2.48 18.18 -29.76
CA VAL A 55 1.91 18.45 -28.42
C VAL A 55 0.99 17.31 -27.94
N LYS A 56 0.28 16.65 -28.86
CA LYS A 56 -0.59 15.50 -28.55
C LYS A 56 0.14 14.28 -27.98
N TYR A 57 1.42 14.08 -28.30
CA TYR A 57 2.19 12.96 -27.76
C TYR A 57 2.80 13.28 -26.39
N ALA A 58 2.91 14.56 -26.03
CA ALA A 58 3.33 14.95 -24.68
C ALA A 58 2.39 14.41 -23.59
N SER A 59 1.10 14.21 -23.90
CA SER A 59 0.15 13.58 -22.95
C SER A 59 0.54 12.14 -22.61
N LEU A 60 1.15 11.39 -23.54
CA LEU A 60 1.69 10.05 -23.28
C LEU A 60 2.87 10.11 -22.31
N PHE A 61 3.76 11.10 -22.45
CA PHE A 61 4.84 11.29 -21.48
C PHE A 61 4.30 11.56 -20.07
N TYR A 62 3.30 12.44 -19.96
CA TYR A 62 2.62 12.69 -18.68
C TYR A 62 1.90 11.46 -18.14
N LEU A 63 1.30 10.62 -18.99
CA LEU A 63 0.70 9.35 -18.60
C LEU A 63 1.74 8.42 -17.98
N GLY A 64 2.91 8.28 -18.62
CA GLY A 64 4.02 7.48 -18.09
C GLY A 64 4.51 7.99 -16.74
N LEU A 65 4.71 9.30 -16.60
CA LEU A 65 5.16 9.92 -15.36
C LEU A 65 4.13 9.81 -14.23
N PHE A 66 2.86 10.04 -14.55
CA PHE A 66 1.75 9.90 -13.62
C PHE A 66 1.55 8.46 -13.15
N THR A 67 1.69 7.49 -14.06
CA THR A 67 1.66 6.06 -13.73
C THR A 67 2.82 5.68 -12.82
N ARG A 68 4.02 6.23 -13.06
CA ARG A 68 5.17 6.05 -12.18
C ARG A 68 4.92 6.61 -10.78
N LEU A 69 4.44 7.85 -10.67
CA LEU A 69 4.11 8.45 -9.37
C LEU A 69 3.05 7.63 -8.63
N SER A 70 1.99 7.24 -9.32
CA SER A 70 0.91 6.42 -8.76
C SER A 70 1.40 5.07 -8.27
N SER A 71 2.35 4.44 -8.97
CA SER A 71 2.92 3.16 -8.55
C SER A 71 3.69 3.24 -7.23
N LEU A 72 4.33 4.36 -6.93
CA LEU A 72 5.07 4.58 -5.68
C LEU A 72 4.13 4.64 -4.47
N LEU A 73 2.89 5.09 -4.68
CA LEU A 73 1.90 5.22 -3.61
C LEU A 73 1.35 3.88 -3.15
N ILE A 74 1.47 2.81 -3.96
CA ILE A 74 0.98 1.47 -3.62
C ILE A 74 1.58 0.99 -2.30
N GLY A 75 2.88 1.10 -2.10
CA GLY A 75 3.53 0.70 -0.84
C GLY A 75 3.02 1.48 0.37
N LYS A 76 2.66 2.76 0.19
CA LYS A 76 2.11 3.61 1.26
C LYS A 76 0.69 3.21 1.67
N PHE A 77 -0.13 2.75 0.74
CA PHE A 77 -1.50 2.34 1.05
C PHE A 77 -1.60 1.04 1.87
N TYR A 78 -0.56 0.21 1.80
CA TYR A 78 -0.48 -1.09 2.48
C TYR A 78 0.67 -1.15 3.51
N GLU A 79 1.11 0.01 4.00
CA GLU A 79 2.26 0.16 4.91
C GLU A 79 2.06 -0.59 6.25
N ILE A 80 0.84 -0.60 6.80
CA ILE A 80 0.55 -1.23 8.09
C ILE A 80 -0.25 -2.52 7.89
N PRO A 81 0.25 -3.69 8.37
CA PRO A 81 -0.48 -4.95 8.35
C PRO A 81 -1.75 -4.95 9.21
N VAL A 82 -2.75 -5.75 8.82
CA VAL A 82 -4.06 -5.85 9.49
C VAL A 82 -3.94 -6.16 10.98
N VAL A 83 -3.01 -7.04 11.37
CA VAL A 83 -2.79 -7.41 12.79
C VAL A 83 -2.50 -6.20 13.69
N PHE A 84 -1.75 -5.20 13.19
CA PHE A 84 -1.49 -3.97 13.93
C PHE A 84 -2.66 -2.98 13.87
N ARG A 85 -3.46 -3.03 12.80
CA ARG A 85 -4.68 -2.21 12.70
C ARG A 85 -5.75 -2.67 13.68
N ASN A 86 -5.84 -3.98 13.88
CA ASN A 86 -6.80 -4.60 14.79
C ASN A 86 -6.62 -4.14 16.25
N LEU A 87 -5.41 -3.71 16.63
CA LEU A 87 -5.12 -3.13 17.95
C LEU A 87 -5.92 -1.84 18.23
N PHE A 88 -6.42 -1.18 17.19
CA PHE A 88 -7.23 0.04 17.27
C PHE A 88 -8.74 -0.24 17.04
N SER A 89 -9.16 -1.51 17.03
CA SER A 89 -10.56 -1.90 16.85
C SER A 89 -11.37 -1.73 18.13
N GLU A 90 -12.67 -1.43 18.00
CA GLU A 90 -13.61 -1.41 19.13
C GLU A 90 -13.87 -2.82 19.70
N ASN A 91 -13.60 -3.88 18.92
CA ASN A 91 -13.80 -5.26 19.34
C ASN A 91 -12.62 -5.77 20.19
N LYS A 92 -12.82 -5.79 21.52
CA LYS A 92 -11.82 -6.27 22.50
C LYS A 92 -11.31 -7.69 22.24
N SER A 93 -12.15 -8.59 21.74
CA SER A 93 -11.73 -9.96 21.41
C SER A 93 -10.79 -10.03 20.20
N LEU A 94 -11.00 -9.15 19.22
CA LEU A 94 -10.12 -9.04 18.07
C LEU A 94 -8.77 -8.41 18.47
N VAL A 95 -8.80 -7.43 19.36
CA VAL A 95 -7.59 -6.81 19.94
C VAL A 95 -6.77 -7.86 20.68
N SER A 96 -7.39 -8.65 21.56
CA SER A 96 -6.67 -9.66 22.35
C SER A 96 -6.03 -10.73 21.47
N VAL A 97 -6.75 -11.26 20.48
CA VAL A 97 -6.20 -12.24 19.53
C VAL A 97 -5.04 -11.65 18.73
N SER A 98 -5.13 -10.38 18.34
CA SER A 98 -4.06 -9.70 17.59
C SER A 98 -2.83 -9.42 18.46
N GLN A 99 -3.02 -9.07 19.73
CA GLN A 99 -1.93 -8.94 20.71
C GLN A 99 -1.22 -10.28 20.92
N ASP A 100 -1.98 -11.36 21.13
CA ASP A 100 -1.42 -12.70 21.29
C ASP A 100 -0.63 -13.14 20.06
N PHE A 101 -1.17 -12.90 18.86
CA PHE A 101 -0.47 -13.18 17.62
C PHE A 101 0.84 -12.40 17.47
N ILE A 102 0.84 -11.09 17.76
CA ILE A 102 2.05 -10.26 17.74
C ILE A 102 3.07 -10.75 18.76
N ARG A 103 2.62 -11.16 19.95
CA ARG A 103 3.51 -11.70 20.99
C ARG A 103 4.16 -13.02 20.58
N ILE A 104 3.39 -13.95 20.03
CA ILE A 104 3.88 -15.27 19.59
C ILE A 104 4.79 -15.14 18.36
N HIS A 105 4.41 -14.31 17.39
CA HIS A 105 5.14 -14.12 16.12
C HIS A 105 5.85 -12.76 16.06
N ARG A 106 6.44 -12.33 17.18
CA ARG A 106 7.03 -10.98 17.35
C ARG A 106 8.05 -10.63 16.27
N GLU A 107 9.01 -11.52 16.02
CA GLU A 107 10.05 -11.24 15.02
C GLU A 107 9.46 -11.08 13.61
N LYS A 108 8.57 -12.00 13.20
CA LYS A 108 7.90 -12.01 11.89
C LYS A 108 7.10 -10.72 11.67
N THR A 109 6.30 -10.34 12.67
CA THR A 109 5.40 -9.18 12.60
C THR A 109 6.17 -7.86 12.63
N LEU A 110 7.13 -7.71 13.55
CA LEU A 110 7.93 -6.49 13.68
C LEU A 110 8.87 -6.27 12.49
N LYS A 111 9.45 -7.33 11.91
CA LYS A 111 10.30 -7.20 10.71
C LYS A 111 9.57 -6.57 9.54
N ARG A 112 8.31 -6.96 9.32
CA ARG A 112 7.49 -6.36 8.24
C ARG A 112 7.15 -4.91 8.55
N LEU A 113 6.82 -4.61 9.80
CA LEU A 113 6.51 -3.25 10.24
C LEU A 113 7.74 -2.32 10.18
N ALA A 114 8.91 -2.80 10.58
CA ALA A 114 10.19 -2.07 10.54
C ALA A 114 10.54 -1.63 9.11
N SER A 115 10.49 -2.58 8.16
CA SER A 115 10.76 -2.30 6.74
C SER A 115 9.84 -1.21 6.17
N ASN A 116 8.62 -1.10 6.69
CA ASN A 116 7.60 -0.19 6.17
C ASN A 116 7.65 1.19 6.87
N LEU A 117 7.90 1.22 8.18
CA LEU A 117 7.96 2.45 8.98
C LEU A 117 9.31 3.17 8.88
N PHE A 118 10.40 2.41 8.96
CA PHE A 118 11.76 2.96 9.09
C PHE A 118 12.56 2.85 7.77
N GLY A 119 12.20 1.94 6.88
CA GLY A 119 12.92 1.76 5.61
C GLY A 119 14.38 1.36 5.84
N MET A 120 15.32 2.27 5.55
CA MET A 120 16.76 2.08 5.82
C MET A 120 17.21 2.68 7.16
N ASN A 121 16.31 3.33 7.90
CA ASN A 121 16.61 3.93 9.20
C ASN A 121 16.63 2.87 10.31
N ASP A 122 17.25 3.21 11.45
CA ASP A 122 17.31 2.33 12.61
C ASP A 122 15.92 2.05 13.18
N SER A 123 15.57 0.76 13.25
CA SER A 123 14.31 0.25 13.80
C SER A 123 14.47 -0.38 15.19
N SER A 124 15.63 -0.21 15.84
CA SER A 124 15.92 -0.75 17.18
C SER A 124 14.82 -0.44 18.21
N SER A 125 14.32 0.80 18.20
CA SER A 125 13.20 1.27 19.04
C SER A 125 11.93 0.43 18.87
N LEU A 126 11.63 -0.03 17.66
CA LEU A 126 10.46 -0.87 17.39
C LEU A 126 10.61 -2.28 17.98
N TYR A 127 11.82 -2.84 17.94
CA TYR A 127 12.07 -4.18 18.47
C TYR A 127 12.09 -4.22 20.00
N GLN A 128 12.53 -3.13 20.62
CA GLN A 128 12.58 -2.97 22.08
C GLN A 128 11.24 -2.57 22.69
N ALA A 129 10.31 -2.04 21.88
CA ALA A 129 9.03 -1.54 22.34
C ALA A 129 8.19 -2.59 23.10
N ASN A 130 7.62 -2.21 24.23
CA ASN A 130 6.56 -2.98 24.89
C ASN A 130 5.23 -2.86 24.11
N GLU A 131 4.16 -3.53 24.55
CA GLU A 131 2.87 -3.50 23.83
C GLU A 131 2.25 -2.10 23.76
N GLU A 132 2.38 -1.29 24.81
CA GLU A 132 1.83 0.07 24.88
C GLU A 132 2.63 1.03 23.99
N GLU A 133 3.97 0.97 24.07
CA GLU A 133 4.91 1.72 23.23
C GLU A 133 4.72 1.37 21.75
N LEU A 134 4.48 0.10 21.42
CA LEU A 134 4.20 -0.34 20.06
C LEU A 134 2.92 0.33 19.51
N VAL A 135 1.87 0.42 20.33
CA VAL A 135 0.64 1.13 19.97
C VAL A 135 0.93 2.62 19.77
N GLU A 136 1.74 3.24 20.63
CA GLU A 136 2.13 4.65 20.48
C GLU A 136 2.92 4.94 19.21
N ILE A 137 3.89 4.09 18.86
CA ILE A 137 4.67 4.20 17.62
C ILE A 137 3.77 4.13 16.38
N ILE A 138 2.75 3.27 16.41
CA ILE A 138 1.87 3.00 15.26
C ILE A 138 0.72 4.01 15.16
N ARG A 139 0.27 4.59 16.28
CA ARG A 139 -0.89 5.48 16.38
C ARG A 139 -0.90 6.63 15.34
N PRO A 140 0.20 7.39 15.11
CA PRO A 140 0.19 8.48 14.14
C PRO A 140 -0.13 8.02 12.71
N LYS A 141 0.29 6.80 12.36
CA LYS A 141 0.09 6.23 11.04
C LYS A 141 -1.31 5.62 10.86
N MET A 142 -1.96 5.28 11.97
CA MET A 142 -3.33 4.75 12.00
C MET A 142 -4.41 5.82 11.93
N GLN A 143 -4.09 7.10 12.19
CA GLN A 143 -5.03 8.21 12.06
C GLN A 143 -5.58 8.38 10.63
N LYS A 144 -4.84 7.92 9.63
CA LYS A 144 -5.24 8.02 8.23
C LYS A 144 -5.65 6.63 7.71
N PRO A 145 -6.85 6.47 7.13
CA PRO A 145 -7.30 5.19 6.60
C PRO A 145 -6.65 4.91 5.24
N TRP A 146 -5.34 4.63 5.22
CA TRP A 146 -4.52 4.52 4.00
C TRP A 146 -5.06 3.54 2.96
N LYS A 147 -5.61 2.40 3.38
CA LYS A 147 -6.22 1.42 2.46
C LYS A 147 -7.48 1.94 1.79
N LYS A 148 -8.29 2.74 2.49
CA LYS A 148 -9.47 3.41 1.93
C LYS A 148 -9.03 4.55 1.00
N ALA A 149 -8.06 5.34 1.42
CA ALA A 149 -7.48 6.42 0.61
C ALA A 149 -6.89 5.88 -0.71
N GLY A 150 -6.17 4.76 -0.67
CA GLY A 150 -5.61 4.13 -1.87
C GLY A 150 -6.67 3.65 -2.86
N ARG A 151 -7.76 3.05 -2.36
CA ARG A 151 -8.90 2.66 -3.20
C ARG A 151 -9.54 3.88 -3.86
N ILE A 152 -9.80 4.94 -3.09
CA ILE A 152 -10.38 6.18 -3.62
C ILE A 152 -9.46 6.80 -4.67
N TYR A 153 -8.17 6.93 -4.38
CA TYR A 153 -7.16 7.43 -5.30
C TYR A 153 -7.16 6.64 -6.62
N PHE A 154 -7.14 5.31 -6.55
CA PHE A 154 -7.10 4.48 -7.75
C PHE A 154 -8.33 4.69 -8.65
N PHE A 155 -9.53 4.61 -8.08
CA PHE A 155 -10.77 4.67 -8.87
C PHE A 155 -11.17 6.08 -9.30
N PHE A 156 -10.92 7.09 -8.46
CA PHE A 156 -11.42 8.45 -8.69
C PHE A 156 -10.34 9.45 -9.15
N VAL A 157 -9.06 9.09 -9.08
CA VAL A 157 -7.96 9.96 -9.50
C VAL A 157 -7.16 9.31 -10.62
N TYR A 158 -6.62 8.11 -10.37
CA TYR A 158 -5.75 7.45 -11.36
C TYR A 158 -6.49 7.09 -12.64
N ILE A 159 -7.61 6.35 -12.54
CA ILE A 159 -8.38 5.91 -13.70
C ILE A 159 -8.86 7.11 -14.56
N PRO A 160 -9.52 8.15 -14.00
CA PRO A 160 -9.99 9.27 -14.80
C PRO A 160 -8.86 10.03 -15.50
N ILE A 161 -7.75 10.32 -14.80
CA ILE A 161 -6.62 11.03 -15.39
C ILE A 161 -5.98 10.19 -16.50
N ALA A 162 -5.81 8.89 -16.29
CA ALA A 162 -5.28 7.99 -17.31
C ALA A 162 -6.18 7.99 -18.57
N PHE A 163 -7.50 7.91 -18.40
CA PHE A 163 -8.44 7.98 -19.51
C PHE A 163 -8.36 9.29 -20.28
N VAL A 164 -8.27 10.43 -19.59
CA VAL A 164 -8.14 11.75 -20.24
C VAL A 164 -6.84 11.82 -21.04
N LEU A 165 -5.70 11.40 -20.47
CA LEU A 165 -4.41 11.46 -21.15
C LEU A 165 -4.36 10.55 -22.37
N ILE A 166 -4.92 9.34 -22.28
CA ILE A 166 -5.07 8.42 -23.40
C ILE A 166 -5.98 9.02 -24.47
N GLY A 167 -7.13 9.58 -24.08
CA GLY A 167 -8.07 10.22 -25.00
C GLY A 167 -7.44 11.37 -25.79
N VAL A 168 -6.66 12.23 -25.13
CA VAL A 168 -5.91 13.32 -25.79
C VAL A 168 -4.90 12.78 -26.80
N ALA A 169 -4.22 11.68 -26.49
CA ALA A 169 -3.25 11.07 -27.39
C ALA A 169 -3.90 10.44 -28.63
N LEU A 170 -5.13 9.95 -28.50
CA LEU A 170 -5.89 9.29 -29.57
C LEU A 170 -6.80 10.23 -30.36
N TRP A 171 -7.02 11.44 -29.87
CA TRP A 171 -7.81 12.46 -30.57
C TRP A 171 -7.11 12.83 -31.89
N THR A 172 -7.83 12.67 -33.00
CA THR A 172 -7.36 12.94 -34.36
C THR A 172 -7.64 14.37 -34.77
#